data_AF-A0A3B1KFH7-F1
#
_entry.id   AF-A0A3B1KFH7-F1
#
_cell.length_a   1.000
_cell.length_b   1.000
_cell.length_c   1.000
_cell.angle_alpha   90.00
_cell.angle_beta   90.00
_cell.angle_gamma   90.00
#
_symmetry.space_group_name_H-M   'P 1'
#
loop_
_entity.id
_entity.type
_entity.pdbx_description
1 polymer ?
#
loop_
_entity_poly.entity_id
_entity_poly.type
_entity_poly.pdbx_seq_one_letter_code
_entity_poly.pdbx_strand_id
1 'polypeptide(L)'
;MRSLGTCPTYSEVDRHLQVHKIDKTGELDFSTFLTMMHRQMQQEDPKTEILEAMRMTDKHKKGYILASELRAKLTGLGEKLTDKEVDELFKEANVGPDGLIHYEEFTKMVTLPPVDY
;
A
#
# COMPACT_ATOMS: atom_id res chain seq x y z
N MET A 1 -8.16 -3.87 11.66
CA MET A 1 -6.88 -3.19 11.37
C MET A 1 -7.11 -1.91 10.57
N ARG A 2 -7.77 -1.94 9.39
CA ARG A 2 -8.11 -0.75 8.60
C ARG A 2 -8.94 0.31 9.34
N SER A 3 -10.01 -0.10 10.00
CA SER A 3 -10.83 0.78 10.85
C SER A 3 -10.08 1.37 12.06
N LEU A 4 -8.86 0.88 12.35
CA LEU A 4 -7.98 1.42 13.40
C LEU A 4 -6.89 2.33 12.82
N GLY A 5 -7.03 2.76 11.55
CA GLY A 5 -6.13 3.70 10.89
C GLY A 5 -4.85 3.08 10.32
N THR A 6 -4.76 1.75 10.24
CA THR A 6 -3.61 1.04 9.65
C THR A 6 -3.95 0.45 8.29
N CYS A 7 -3.04 0.45 7.32
CA CYS A 7 -3.28 -0.12 5.99
C CYS A 7 -2.38 -1.34 5.71
N PRO A 8 -2.54 -2.46 6.44
CA PRO A 8 -1.72 -3.65 6.20
C PRO A 8 -1.99 -4.26 4.82
N THR A 9 -0.92 -4.69 4.18
CA THR A 9 -0.89 -5.55 2.98
C THR A 9 -1.35 -6.98 3.32
N TYR A 10 -1.69 -7.79 2.31
CA TYR A 10 -2.16 -9.16 2.56
C TYR A 10 -1.06 -10.02 3.22
N SER A 11 0.18 -9.84 2.80
CA SER A 11 1.37 -10.52 3.31
C SER A 11 1.69 -10.11 4.74
N GLU A 12 1.42 -8.87 5.13
CA GLU A 12 1.55 -8.43 6.51
C GLU A 12 0.52 -9.10 7.41
N VAL A 13 -0.74 -9.16 6.96
CA VAL A 13 -1.80 -9.89 7.68
C VAL A 13 -1.45 -11.38 7.80
N ASP A 14 -1.05 -12.02 6.70
CA ASP A 14 -0.65 -13.43 6.68
C ASP A 14 0.53 -13.67 7.64
N ARG A 15 1.55 -12.82 7.61
CA ARG A 15 2.69 -12.88 8.54
C ARG A 15 2.25 -12.78 9.99
N HIS A 16 1.34 -11.87 10.32
CA HIS A 16 0.82 -11.77 11.69
C HIS A 16 0.10 -13.06 12.12
N LEU A 17 -0.72 -13.66 11.24
CA LEU A 17 -1.39 -14.94 11.53
C LEU A 17 -0.39 -16.09 11.71
N GLN A 18 0.64 -16.18 10.86
CA GLN A 18 1.68 -17.20 10.93
C GLN A 18 2.50 -17.13 12.22
N VAL A 19 2.83 -15.92 12.70
CA VAL A 19 3.57 -15.72 13.96
C VAL A 19 2.80 -16.32 15.15
N HIS A 20 1.48 -16.25 15.12
CA HIS A 20 0.60 -16.80 16.16
C HIS A 20 0.10 -18.22 15.86
N LYS A 21 0.55 -18.83 14.76
CA LYS A 21 0.12 -20.17 14.29
C LYS A 21 -1.39 -20.28 14.14
N ILE A 22 -2.02 -19.21 13.65
CA ILE A 22 -3.47 -19.14 13.42
C ILE A 22 -3.73 -19.39 11.94
N ASP A 23 -4.63 -20.32 11.65
CA ASP A 23 -5.10 -20.58 10.29
C ASP A 23 -5.94 -19.41 9.76
N LYS A 24 -6.08 -19.27 8.44
CA LYS A 24 -6.87 -18.18 7.82
C LYS A 24 -8.34 -18.17 8.22
N THR A 25 -8.85 -19.30 8.69
CA THR A 25 -10.23 -19.48 9.19
C THR A 25 -10.27 -19.64 10.71
N GLY A 26 -9.14 -19.50 11.39
CA GLY A 26 -9.02 -19.64 12.83
C GLY A 26 -9.65 -18.46 13.56
N GLU A 27 -10.08 -18.71 14.79
CA GLU A 27 -10.55 -17.65 15.68
C GLU A 27 -9.37 -16.95 16.34
N LEU A 28 -9.55 -15.65 16.58
CA LEU A 28 -8.52 -14.79 17.13
C LEU A 28 -9.04 -14.18 18.43
N ASP A 29 -8.34 -14.42 19.52
CA ASP A 29 -8.67 -13.80 20.80
C ASP A 29 -8.18 -12.35 20.85
N PHE A 30 -8.79 -11.56 21.73
CA PHE A 30 -8.51 -10.13 21.81
C PHE A 30 -7.06 -9.82 22.21
N SER A 31 -6.41 -10.67 23.02
CA SER A 31 -5.01 -10.43 23.44
C SER A 31 -4.03 -10.62 22.27
N THR A 32 -4.29 -11.61 21.42
CA THR A 32 -3.55 -11.80 20.18
C THR A 32 -3.77 -10.63 19.21
N PHE A 33 -5.01 -10.15 19.08
CA PHE A 33 -5.31 -8.97 18.26
C PHE A 33 -4.49 -7.75 18.66
N LEU A 34 -4.42 -7.45 19.97
CA LEU A 34 -3.65 -6.32 20.47
C LEU A 34 -2.16 -6.47 20.17
N THR A 35 -1.63 -7.68 20.24
CA THR A 35 -0.24 -7.97 19.90
C THR A 35 0.06 -7.71 18.43
N MET A 36 -0.83 -8.16 17.53
CA MET A 36 -0.71 -7.90 16.09
C MET A 36 -0.79 -6.40 15.78
N MET A 37 -1.76 -5.70 16.38
CA MET A 37 -1.92 -4.26 16.21
C MET A 37 -0.72 -3.46 16.74
N HIS A 38 -0.20 -3.80 17.92
CA HIS A 38 1.01 -3.18 18.46
C HIS A 38 2.16 -3.34 17.48
N ARG A 39 2.39 -4.55 16.95
CA ARG A 39 3.44 -4.81 15.96
C ARG A 39 3.20 -4.04 14.64
N GLN A 40 1.97 -3.98 14.15
CA GLN A 40 1.63 -3.22 12.94
C GLN A 40 1.93 -1.73 13.10
N MET A 41 1.63 -1.15 14.26
CA MET A 41 1.86 0.28 14.54
C MET A 41 3.34 0.64 14.68
N GLN A 42 4.22 -0.35 14.88
CA GLN A 42 5.68 -0.15 14.90
C GLN A 42 6.31 -0.26 13.50
N GLN A 43 5.55 -0.60 12.45
CA GLN A 43 6.07 -0.57 11.09
C GLN A 43 6.29 0.87 10.63
N GLU A 44 7.28 1.07 9.75
CA GLU A 44 7.61 2.39 9.22
C GLU A 44 6.41 3.04 8.52
N ASP A 45 6.44 4.37 8.47
CA ASP A 45 5.39 5.18 7.89
C ASP A 45 5.22 4.81 6.39
N PRO A 46 4.10 4.17 5.99
CA PRO A 46 3.95 3.62 4.63
C PRO A 46 4.02 4.71 3.57
N LYS A 47 3.63 5.94 3.93
CA LYS A 47 3.78 7.11 3.06
C LYS A 47 5.24 7.41 2.78
N THR A 48 6.11 7.33 3.77
CA THR A 48 7.55 7.53 3.60
C THR A 48 8.16 6.46 2.69
N GLU A 49 7.84 5.18 2.93
CA GLU A 49 8.34 4.07 2.10
C GLU A 49 7.90 4.19 0.63
N ILE A 50 6.62 4.49 0.38
CA ILE A 50 6.10 4.69 -0.97
C ILE A 50 6.79 5.89 -1.64
N LEU A 51 6.95 7.00 -0.92
CA LEU A 51 7.59 8.20 -1.46
C LEU A 51 9.05 7.94 -1.84
N GLU A 52 9.79 7.20 -1.02
CA GLU A 52 11.16 6.80 -1.30
C GLU A 52 11.26 5.86 -2.50
N ALA A 53 10.36 4.86 -2.60
CA ALA A 53 10.30 3.96 -3.75
C ALA A 53 10.02 4.71 -5.06
N MET A 54 9.15 5.71 -5.04
CA MET A 54 8.85 6.56 -6.19
C MET A 54 10.06 7.45 -6.55
N ARG A 55 10.72 8.05 -5.55
CA ARG A 55 11.95 8.85 -5.76
C ARG A 55 13.10 8.05 -6.33
N MET A 56 13.26 6.78 -5.93
CA MET A 56 14.24 5.86 -6.52
C MET A 56 13.89 5.50 -7.97
N THR A 57 12.61 5.59 -8.34
CA THR A 57 12.15 5.34 -9.71
C THR A 57 12.42 6.54 -10.61
N ASP A 58 12.23 7.76 -10.11
CA ASP A 58 12.55 9.00 -10.80
C ASP A 58 14.06 9.32 -10.76
N LYS A 59 14.84 8.63 -11.59
CA LYS A 59 16.31 8.80 -11.70
C LYS A 59 16.74 10.24 -11.97
N HIS A 60 15.87 11.04 -12.57
CA HIS A 60 16.16 12.42 -12.97
C HIS A 60 15.61 13.46 -11.99
N LYS A 61 14.92 13.03 -10.91
CA LYS A 61 14.29 13.90 -9.91
C LYS A 61 13.39 14.97 -10.54
N LYS A 62 12.63 14.57 -11.56
CA LYS A 62 11.63 15.40 -12.26
C LYS A 62 10.44 15.77 -11.37
N GLY A 63 10.16 14.99 -10.32
CA GLY A 63 8.98 15.18 -9.48
C GLY A 63 7.76 14.37 -9.93
N TYR A 64 7.93 13.52 -10.96
CA TYR A 64 6.88 12.67 -11.52
C TYR A 64 7.48 11.43 -12.18
N ILE A 65 6.67 10.38 -12.31
CA ILE A 65 7.00 9.17 -13.07
C ILE A 65 5.90 8.87 -14.10
N LEU A 66 6.22 8.04 -15.09
CA LEU A 66 5.22 7.63 -16.09
C LEU A 66 4.30 6.55 -15.49
N ALA A 67 3.01 6.64 -15.78
CA ALA A 67 2.01 5.65 -15.36
C ALA A 67 2.35 4.23 -15.85
N SER A 68 2.92 4.13 -17.06
CA SER A 68 3.39 2.86 -17.62
C SER A 68 4.56 2.25 -16.83
N GLU A 69 5.50 3.08 -16.36
CA GLU A 69 6.62 2.64 -15.52
C GLU A 69 6.14 2.20 -14.14
N LEU A 70 5.22 2.95 -13.54
CA LEU A 70 4.62 2.58 -12.26
C LEU A 70 3.83 1.28 -12.38
N ARG A 71 3.02 1.12 -13.44
CA ARG A 71 2.29 -0.12 -13.72
C ARG A 71 3.23 -1.32 -13.76
N ALA A 72 4.32 -1.22 -14.53
CA ALA A 72 5.31 -2.30 -14.63
C ALA A 72 5.92 -2.69 -13.28
N LYS A 73 6.08 -1.73 -12.37
CA LYS A 73 6.57 -2.00 -11.01
C LYS A 73 5.50 -2.63 -10.12
N LEU A 74 4.27 -2.12 -10.14
CA LEU A 74 3.15 -2.62 -9.35
C LEU A 74 2.72 -4.03 -9.75
N THR A 75 2.89 -4.41 -11.02
CA THR A 75 2.62 -5.77 -11.50
C THR A 75 3.85 -6.69 -11.40
N GLY A 76 5.04 -6.13 -11.17
CA GLY A 76 6.32 -6.84 -11.22
C GLY A 76 6.92 -7.19 -9.86
N LEU A 77 6.70 -6.37 -8.82
CA LEU A 77 7.40 -6.45 -7.54
C LEU A 77 6.44 -6.71 -6.35
N GLY A 78 6.82 -7.61 -5.43
CA GLY A 78 6.10 -7.81 -4.17
C GLY A 78 4.70 -8.40 -4.34
N GLU A 79 3.71 -7.82 -3.63
CA GLU A 79 2.29 -8.12 -3.81
C GLU A 79 1.80 -7.52 -5.13
N LYS A 80 1.83 -8.34 -6.17
CA LYS A 80 1.51 -7.92 -7.52
C LYS A 80 0.04 -7.55 -7.61
N LEU A 81 -0.22 -6.32 -8.00
CA LEU A 81 -1.54 -5.90 -8.43
C LEU A 81 -1.79 -6.47 -9.84
N THR A 82 -3.03 -6.84 -10.09
CA THR A 82 -3.52 -7.14 -11.44
C THR A 82 -3.63 -5.87 -12.26
N ASP A 83 -3.59 -6.00 -13.58
CA ASP A 83 -3.81 -4.89 -14.51
C ASP A 83 -5.07 -4.08 -14.18
N LYS A 84 -6.15 -4.77 -13.77
CA LYS A 84 -7.42 -4.14 -13.39
C LYS A 84 -7.30 -3.34 -12.11
N GLU A 85 -6.64 -3.87 -11.09
CA GLU A 85 -6.44 -3.14 -9.82
C GLU A 85 -5.54 -1.91 -10.03
N VAL A 86 -4.56 -1.99 -10.92
CA VAL A 86 -3.74 -0.81 -11.27
C VAL A 86 -4.57 0.23 -12.03
N ASP A 87 -5.45 -0.20 -12.94
CA ASP A 87 -6.36 0.71 -13.67
C ASP A 87 -7.34 1.41 -12.71
N GLU A 88 -7.88 0.69 -11.73
CA GLU A 88 -8.72 1.26 -10.67
C GLU A 88 -7.94 2.25 -9.80
N LEU A 89 -6.72 1.90 -9.39
CA LEU A 89 -5.84 2.77 -8.61
C LEU A 89 -5.52 4.08 -9.35
N PHE A 90 -5.21 4.01 -10.65
CA PHE A 90 -4.91 5.20 -11.45
C PHE A 90 -6.14 6.06 -11.69
N LYS A 91 -7.32 5.43 -11.80
CA LYS A 91 -8.59 6.14 -11.91
C LYS A 91 -8.92 6.88 -10.61
N GLU A 92 -8.74 6.25 -9.45
CA GLU A 92 -8.96 6.88 -8.14
C GLU A 92 -7.95 8.00 -7.86
N ALA A 93 -6.69 7.81 -8.27
CA ALA A 93 -5.66 8.84 -8.18
C ALA A 93 -5.81 9.97 -9.21
N ASN A 94 -6.83 9.93 -10.07
CA ASN A 94 -7.11 10.92 -11.11
C ASN A 94 -5.89 11.20 -12.02
N VAL A 95 -5.20 10.14 -12.45
CA VAL A 95 -4.05 10.25 -13.35
C VAL A 95 -4.50 10.88 -14.67
N GLY A 96 -3.84 11.97 -15.06
CA GLY A 96 -4.18 12.74 -16.24
C GLY A 96 -3.94 12.00 -17.56
N PRO A 97 -4.46 12.55 -18.68
CA PRO A 97 -4.27 11.99 -20.02
C PRO A 97 -2.81 12.07 -20.52
N ASP A 98 -1.98 12.86 -19.85
CA ASP A 98 -0.53 12.93 -20.04
C ASP A 98 0.20 11.70 -19.48
N GLY A 99 -0.47 10.90 -18.65
CA GLY A 99 0.09 9.69 -18.05
C GLY A 99 1.23 9.98 -17.06
N LEU A 100 1.28 11.21 -16.53
CA LEU A 100 2.27 11.61 -15.53
C LEU A 100 1.68 11.44 -14.13
N ILE A 101 2.47 10.82 -13.25
CA ILE A 101 2.10 10.60 -11.85
C ILE A 101 3.01 11.42 -10.96
N HIS A 102 2.45 12.47 -10.36
CA HIS A 102 3.12 13.24 -9.33
C HIS A 102 3.14 12.45 -8.03
N TYR A 103 4.31 11.92 -7.65
CA TYR A 103 4.40 10.94 -6.57
C TYR A 103 3.97 11.50 -5.21
N GLU A 104 4.10 12.81 -4.94
CA GLU A 104 3.65 13.37 -3.66
C GLU A 104 2.12 13.36 -3.52
N GLU A 105 1.42 13.70 -4.59
CA GLU A 105 -0.05 13.68 -4.63
C GLU A 105 -0.57 12.25 -4.64
N PHE A 106 0.05 11.40 -5.47
CA PHE A 106 -0.26 9.98 -5.53
C PHE A 106 -0.09 9.30 -4.17
N THR A 107 1.03 9.54 -3.49
CA THR A 107 1.29 8.94 -2.17
C THR A 107 0.24 9.39 -1.15
N LYS A 108 -0.17 10.67 -1.17
CA LYS A 108 -1.25 11.14 -0.29
C LYS A 108 -2.55 10.41 -0.59
N MET A 109 -2.94 10.28 -1.86
CA MET A 109 -4.17 9.57 -2.24
C MET A 109 -4.19 8.12 -1.77
N VAL A 110 -3.10 7.37 -2.00
CA VAL A 110 -3.06 5.93 -1.67
C VAL A 110 -2.87 5.62 -0.18
N THR A 111 -2.45 6.62 0.61
CA THR A 111 -2.26 6.47 2.07
C THR A 111 -3.37 7.08 2.90
N LEU A 112 -4.27 7.85 2.29
CA LEU A 112 -5.46 8.32 2.96
C LEU A 112 -6.40 7.12 3.22
N PRO A 113 -6.88 6.93 4.45
CA PRO A 113 -7.94 5.96 4.69
C PRO A 113 -9.16 6.36 3.85
N PRO A 114 -9.88 5.40 3.23
CA PRO A 114 -11.14 5.70 2.58
C PRO A 114 -12.04 6.42 3.58
N VAL A 115 -12.61 7.55 3.17
CA VAL A 115 -13.56 8.30 4.00
C VAL A 115 -14.82 7.44 4.12
N ASP A 116 -14.92 6.69 5.21
CA ASP A 116 -16.16 5.99 5.57
C ASP A 116 -17.26 7.07 5.70
N TYR A 117 -18.29 6.98 4.85
CA TYR A 117 -19.53 7.78 4.91
C TYR A 117 -20.63 6.98 5.60
#